data_AF-A0A9E4A4L5-F1
#
_entry.id   AF-A0A9E4A4L5-F1
#
_cell.length_a   1.000
_cell.length_b   1.000
_cell.length_c   1.000
_cell.angle_alpha   90.00
_cell.angle_beta   90.00
_cell.angle_gamma   90.00
#
_symmetry.space_group_name_H-M   'P 1'
#
loop_
_entity.id
_entity.type
_entity.pdbx_description
1 polymer ?
#
loop_
_entity_poly.entity_id
_entity_poly.type
_entity_poly.pdbx_seq_one_letter_code
_entity_poly.pdbx_strand_id
1 'polypeptide(L)'
;MATQETQWTKLADLSEVPTGEAKAVRIGEGRSIALFNVDDKIYATDNQCPHMGYPLTRGRIRHNILTCDWHERSFDLEGGGCFNVECDDLQTFPAEVRDGEIWVQLGDLTYKRKAEHLSLLWEGLLSGDRWTMSKAIALLLKGGVPEGEIVELILRHLGRHIASSHGSEAGWDVARLMNGLSVGRRYKDADRLIAMTTAACAASGGAAERLEVVPLPEPVAWENIEPWIRSFSRDGHSGRIERCLFTAYTLGDADKILSLLLECTVEPHFIGFPDNLISLGYLSEEKAFELVFNLGAKLVGRRRGEPQRFRRDAIGIMRDKLNELDAGDNTPTDYDEDSFVSALTSVDIQKSFDGVAAALKDGVPIDQLVSTVVILAADR
;
A
#
# COMPACT_ATOMS: atom_id res chain seq x y z
N MET A 1 -12.91 -21.25 -27.96
CA MET A 1 -13.48 -21.49 -26.63
C MET A 1 -13.96 -22.92 -26.59
N ALA A 2 -13.23 -23.82 -25.92
CA ALA A 2 -13.72 -25.18 -25.69
C ALA A 2 -14.78 -25.08 -24.59
N THR A 3 -16.01 -25.50 -24.90
CA THR A 3 -17.06 -25.74 -23.91
C THR A 3 -16.57 -26.82 -22.97
N GLN A 4 -16.15 -26.46 -21.75
CA GLN A 4 -15.88 -27.43 -20.69
C GLN A 4 -17.16 -28.23 -20.46
N GLU A 5 -17.11 -29.53 -20.73
CA GLU A 5 -18.18 -30.45 -20.37
C GLU A 5 -18.45 -30.33 -18.87
N THR A 6 -19.69 -30.05 -18.51
CA THR A 6 -20.15 -30.05 -17.13
C THR A 6 -20.05 -31.45 -16.53
N GLN A 7 -18.96 -31.72 -15.80
CA GLN A 7 -18.70 -33.01 -15.20
C GLN A 7 -19.43 -33.15 -13.85
N TRP A 8 -20.33 -34.13 -13.76
CA TRP A 8 -20.91 -34.54 -12.49
C TRP A 8 -19.93 -35.43 -11.74
N THR A 9 -19.74 -35.17 -10.45
CA THR A 9 -18.83 -35.91 -9.59
C THR A 9 -19.57 -36.44 -8.37
N LYS A 10 -19.43 -37.74 -8.08
CA LYS A 10 -19.93 -38.35 -6.85
C LYS A 10 -19.13 -37.80 -5.65
N LEU A 11 -19.81 -37.25 -4.65
CA LEU A 11 -19.17 -36.68 -3.46
C LEU A 11 -19.40 -37.46 -2.17
N ALA A 12 -20.54 -38.12 -2.03
CA ALA A 12 -20.90 -38.89 -0.84
C ALA A 12 -22.03 -39.88 -1.17
N ASP A 13 -22.27 -40.84 -0.30
CA ASP A 13 -23.53 -41.59 -0.31
C ASP A 13 -24.59 -40.82 0.50
N LEU A 14 -25.86 -40.93 0.10
CA LEU A 14 -26.98 -40.24 0.76
C LEU A 14 -27.09 -40.66 2.24
N SER A 15 -26.74 -41.90 2.56
CA SER A 15 -26.72 -42.42 3.94
C SER A 15 -25.72 -41.71 4.85
N GLU A 16 -24.72 -41.03 4.27
CA GLU A 16 -23.72 -40.26 5.02
C GLU A 16 -24.19 -38.84 5.35
N VAL A 17 -25.30 -38.38 4.76
CA VAL A 17 -25.92 -37.08 5.01
C VAL A 17 -27.42 -37.26 5.27
N PRO A 18 -27.81 -37.81 6.44
CA PRO A 18 -29.22 -37.97 6.81
C PRO A 18 -29.97 -36.64 6.79
N THR A 19 -31.29 -36.70 6.70
CA THR A 19 -32.17 -35.51 6.72
C THR A 19 -31.94 -34.69 7.98
N GLY A 20 -31.67 -33.39 7.79
CA GLY A 20 -31.30 -32.44 8.84
C GLY A 20 -29.80 -32.34 9.13
N GLU A 21 -28.97 -33.18 8.52
CA GLU A 21 -27.52 -33.20 8.73
C GLU A 21 -26.75 -32.51 7.59
N ALA A 22 -25.46 -32.27 7.85
CA ALA A 22 -24.53 -31.69 6.90
C ALA A 22 -23.20 -32.45 6.86
N LYS A 23 -22.55 -32.48 5.70
CA LYS A 23 -21.25 -33.12 5.51
C LYS A 23 -20.31 -32.26 4.68
N ALA A 24 -19.07 -32.15 5.12
CA ALA A 24 -18.00 -31.52 4.37
C ALA A 24 -17.23 -32.57 3.57
N VAL A 25 -17.09 -32.35 2.26
CA VAL A 25 -16.29 -33.21 1.36
C VAL A 25 -15.14 -32.40 0.81
N ARG A 26 -13.90 -32.88 0.96
CA ARG A 26 -12.70 -32.18 0.47
C ARG A 26 -12.46 -32.51 -1.00
N ILE A 27 -12.28 -31.50 -1.84
CA ILE A 27 -12.03 -31.65 -3.28
C ILE A 27 -10.68 -31.00 -3.61
N GLY A 28 -9.75 -31.80 -4.13
CA GLY A 28 -8.39 -31.36 -4.45
C GLY A 28 -7.64 -30.77 -3.26
N GLU A 29 -6.71 -29.85 -3.54
CA GLU A 29 -5.97 -29.12 -2.50
C GLU A 29 -6.74 -27.87 -2.06
N GLY A 30 -7.23 -27.90 -0.81
CA GLY A 30 -7.66 -26.69 -0.11
C GLY A 30 -9.09 -26.21 -0.40
N ARG A 31 -9.93 -26.96 -1.12
CA ARG A 31 -11.38 -26.69 -1.21
C ARG A 31 -12.20 -27.76 -0.48
N SER A 32 -13.31 -27.33 0.10
CA SER A 32 -14.28 -28.20 0.75
C SER A 32 -15.67 -27.80 0.29
N ILE A 33 -16.46 -28.78 -0.13
CA ILE A 33 -17.87 -28.63 -0.47
C ILE A 33 -18.69 -29.03 0.75
N ALA A 34 -19.69 -28.22 1.11
CA ALA A 34 -20.67 -28.57 2.12
C ALA A 34 -21.90 -29.15 1.44
N LEU A 35 -22.32 -30.32 1.89
CA LEU A 35 -23.57 -30.98 1.54
C LEU A 35 -24.53 -30.79 2.71
N PHE A 36 -25.76 -30.35 2.43
CA PHE A 36 -26.82 -30.20 3.42
C PHE A 36 -28.03 -30.98 2.94
N ASN A 37 -28.63 -31.79 3.83
CA ASN A 37 -29.88 -32.46 3.54
C ASN A 37 -31.02 -31.77 4.29
N VAL A 38 -31.84 -31.00 3.58
CA VAL A 38 -32.95 -30.22 4.14
C VAL A 38 -34.24 -30.75 3.53
N ASP A 39 -35.11 -31.32 4.38
CA ASP A 39 -36.39 -31.91 3.95
C ASP A 39 -36.23 -32.89 2.76
N ASP A 40 -35.25 -33.80 2.87
CA ASP A 40 -34.87 -34.81 1.86
C ASP A 40 -34.33 -34.25 0.54
N LYS A 41 -34.07 -32.94 0.47
CA LYS A 41 -33.40 -32.29 -0.64
C LYS A 41 -31.94 -32.00 -0.31
N ILE A 42 -31.05 -32.40 -1.22
CA ILE A 42 -29.62 -32.12 -1.10
C ILE A 42 -29.30 -30.75 -1.70
N TYR A 43 -28.61 -29.94 -0.90
CA TYR A 43 -27.98 -28.69 -1.29
C TYR A 43 -26.48 -28.84 -1.22
N ALA A 44 -25.76 -28.30 -2.21
CA ALA A 44 -24.30 -28.30 -2.22
C ALA A 44 -23.77 -26.86 -2.36
N THR A 45 -22.84 -26.48 -1.49
CA THR A 45 -22.23 -25.14 -1.48
C THR A 45 -20.73 -25.21 -1.24
N ASP A 46 -19.99 -24.11 -1.42
CA ASP A 46 -18.66 -24.01 -0.81
C ASP A 46 -18.82 -24.12 0.71
N ASN A 47 -17.92 -24.85 1.38
CA ASN A 47 -17.95 -24.98 2.83
C ASN A 47 -17.30 -23.78 3.51
N GLN A 48 -16.58 -22.92 2.78
CA GLN A 48 -16.01 -21.71 3.34
C GLN A 48 -17.03 -20.57 3.27
N CYS A 49 -17.41 -20.05 4.44
CA CYS A 49 -18.25 -18.85 4.51
C CYS A 49 -17.57 -17.71 3.73
N PRO A 50 -18.25 -17.10 2.75
CA PRO A 50 -17.64 -16.06 1.92
C PRO A 50 -17.24 -14.83 2.74
N HIS A 51 -17.75 -14.64 3.97
CA HIS A 51 -17.33 -13.56 4.87
C HIS A 51 -15.92 -13.77 5.46
N MET A 52 -15.69 -14.86 6.19
CA MET A 52 -14.41 -15.08 6.92
C MET A 52 -13.95 -16.54 6.93
N GLY A 53 -14.44 -17.37 6.00
CA GLY A 53 -13.96 -18.73 5.78
C GLY A 53 -14.40 -19.77 6.82
N TYR A 54 -15.29 -19.41 7.74
CA TYR A 54 -15.82 -20.35 8.73
C TYR A 54 -16.50 -21.55 8.04
N PRO A 55 -16.31 -22.79 8.54
CA PRO A 55 -16.97 -23.97 7.99
C PRO A 55 -18.49 -23.86 8.08
N LEU A 56 -19.16 -23.79 6.92
CA LEU A 56 -20.59 -23.61 6.81
C LEU A 56 -21.39 -24.86 7.21
N THR A 57 -20.77 -26.04 7.20
CA THR A 57 -21.37 -27.25 7.82
C THR A 57 -21.61 -27.11 9.32
N ARG A 58 -21.02 -26.11 9.99
CA ARG A 58 -21.29 -25.77 11.38
C ARG A 58 -22.36 -24.70 11.55
N GLY A 59 -22.93 -24.18 10.46
CA GLY A 59 -24.00 -23.21 10.49
C GLY A 59 -25.35 -23.83 10.86
N ARG A 60 -26.36 -22.97 11.02
CA ARG A 60 -27.75 -23.37 11.27
C ARG A 60 -28.60 -23.12 10.03
N ILE A 61 -29.55 -24.01 9.75
CA ILE A 61 -30.49 -23.87 8.63
C ILE A 61 -31.90 -23.67 9.16
N ARG A 62 -32.61 -22.66 8.65
CA ARG A 62 -34.05 -22.47 8.86
C ARG A 62 -34.69 -21.91 7.60
N HIS A 63 -35.78 -22.52 7.14
CA HIS A 63 -36.51 -22.08 5.94
C HIS A 63 -35.58 -21.90 4.72
N ASN A 64 -34.67 -22.85 4.49
CA ASN A 64 -33.63 -22.81 3.45
C ASN A 64 -32.61 -21.66 3.56
N ILE A 65 -32.59 -20.94 4.68
CA ILE A 65 -31.59 -19.92 4.97
C ILE A 65 -30.49 -20.57 5.82
N LEU A 66 -29.28 -20.64 5.28
CA LEU A 66 -28.08 -21.05 5.99
C LEU A 66 -27.47 -19.84 6.70
N THR A 67 -27.42 -19.88 8.02
CA THR A 67 -26.77 -18.87 8.86
C THR A 67 -25.43 -19.37 9.36
N CYS A 68 -24.35 -18.67 9.04
CA CYS A 68 -23.01 -18.96 9.53
C CYS A 68 -22.94 -18.75 11.05
N ASP A 69 -22.44 -19.75 11.79
CA ASP A 69 -22.40 -19.72 13.26
C ASP A 69 -21.42 -18.72 13.87
N TRP A 70 -20.54 -18.12 13.07
CA TRP A 70 -19.55 -17.18 13.58
C TRP A 70 -20.04 -15.72 13.62
N HIS A 71 -20.37 -15.16 12.46
CA HIS A 71 -20.78 -13.75 12.32
C HIS A 71 -22.22 -13.62 11.79
N GLU A 72 -22.99 -14.71 11.83
CA GLU A 72 -24.42 -14.76 11.51
C GLU A 72 -24.78 -14.28 10.10
N ARG A 73 -23.80 -14.35 9.17
CA ARG A 73 -24.05 -14.10 7.75
C ARG A 73 -24.98 -15.16 7.20
N SER A 74 -26.04 -14.73 6.54
CA SER A 74 -27.14 -15.58 6.11
C SER A 74 -27.18 -15.68 4.59
N PHE A 75 -27.42 -16.89 4.09
CA PHE A 75 -27.40 -17.22 2.66
C PHE A 75 -28.62 -18.03 2.26
N ASP A 76 -29.16 -17.79 1.08
CA ASP A 76 -30.09 -18.72 0.44
C ASP A 76 -29.32 -19.98 0.00
N LEU A 77 -29.74 -21.17 0.45
CA LEU A 77 -29.11 -22.43 0.08
C LEU A 77 -29.27 -22.81 -1.39
N GLU A 78 -30.32 -22.33 -2.06
CA GLU A 78 -30.59 -22.64 -3.47
C GLU A 78 -29.78 -21.74 -4.39
N GLY A 79 -30.01 -20.42 -4.29
CA GLY A 79 -29.41 -19.41 -5.15
C GLY A 79 -28.07 -18.86 -4.67
N GLY A 80 -27.71 -19.08 -3.40
CA GLY A 80 -26.46 -18.60 -2.82
C GLY A 80 -26.46 -17.15 -2.35
N GLY A 81 -27.52 -16.39 -2.65
CA GLY A 81 -27.62 -14.97 -2.34
C GLY A 81 -27.41 -14.67 -0.85
N CYS A 82 -26.52 -13.74 -0.53
CA CYS A 82 -26.31 -13.27 0.83
C CYS A 82 -27.36 -12.23 1.23
N PHE A 83 -27.95 -12.39 2.40
CA PHE A 83 -28.91 -11.42 2.95
C PHE A 83 -28.23 -10.23 3.65
N ASN A 84 -26.90 -10.27 3.81
CA ASN A 84 -26.12 -9.22 4.44
C ASN A 84 -25.35 -8.44 3.37
N VAL A 85 -25.55 -7.12 3.31
CA VAL A 85 -24.93 -6.22 2.31
C VAL A 85 -23.40 -6.24 2.36
N GLU A 86 -22.81 -6.54 3.51
CA GLU A 86 -21.35 -6.56 3.75
C GLU A 86 -20.73 -7.95 3.52
N CYS A 87 -21.38 -8.83 2.75
CA CYS A 87 -20.89 -10.19 2.54
C CYS A 87 -21.21 -10.67 1.12
N ASP A 88 -20.21 -11.28 0.47
CA ASP A 88 -20.42 -11.86 -0.87
C ASP A 88 -21.41 -13.02 -0.84
N ASP A 89 -21.99 -13.29 -2.01
CA ASP A 89 -22.83 -14.45 -2.25
C ASP A 89 -22.05 -15.77 -2.08
N LEU A 90 -22.75 -16.75 -1.52
CA LEU A 90 -22.29 -18.12 -1.36
C LEU A 90 -22.31 -18.83 -2.70
N GLN A 91 -21.20 -19.47 -3.05
CA GLN A 91 -21.17 -20.33 -4.23
C GLN A 91 -21.98 -21.60 -3.97
N THR A 92 -23.03 -21.82 -4.76
CA THR A 92 -23.80 -23.08 -4.77
C THR A 92 -23.44 -23.93 -5.99
N PHE A 93 -23.70 -25.23 -5.87
CA PHE A 93 -23.45 -26.20 -6.92
C PHE A 93 -24.71 -27.05 -7.11
N PRO A 94 -25.15 -27.28 -8.38
CA PRO A 94 -26.23 -28.21 -8.63
C PRO A 94 -25.90 -29.59 -8.06
N ALA A 95 -26.84 -30.17 -7.31
CA ALA A 95 -26.70 -31.47 -6.69
C ALA A 95 -27.92 -32.34 -7.02
N GLU A 96 -27.66 -33.62 -7.27
CA GLU A 96 -28.68 -34.62 -7.58
C GLU A 96 -28.37 -35.91 -6.83
N VAL A 97 -29.41 -36.62 -6.41
CA VAL A 97 -29.29 -37.97 -5.87
C VAL A 97 -29.56 -38.97 -7.00
N ARG A 98 -28.62 -39.89 -7.23
CA ARG A 98 -28.73 -40.96 -8.23
C ARG A 98 -28.41 -42.28 -7.55
N ASP A 99 -29.37 -43.21 -7.52
CA ASP A 99 -29.20 -44.54 -6.91
C ASP A 99 -28.65 -44.52 -5.46
N GLY A 100 -29.04 -43.52 -4.67
CA GLY A 100 -28.57 -43.34 -3.29
C GLY A 100 -27.20 -42.65 -3.15
N GLU A 101 -26.65 -42.14 -4.24
CA GLU A 101 -25.39 -41.40 -4.27
C GLU A 101 -25.64 -39.91 -4.52
N ILE A 102 -24.86 -39.04 -3.86
CA ILE A 102 -24.92 -37.60 -4.06
C ILE A 102 -23.92 -37.21 -5.15
N TRP A 103 -24.45 -36.74 -6.28
CA TRP A 103 -23.69 -36.24 -7.41
C TRP A 103 -23.77 -34.72 -7.47
N VAL A 104 -22.64 -34.05 -7.62
CA VAL A 104 -22.56 -32.60 -7.70
C VAL A 104 -21.94 -32.19 -9.03
N GLN A 105 -22.56 -31.23 -9.70
CA GLN A 105 -22.03 -30.62 -10.91
C GLN A 105 -20.98 -29.60 -10.52
N LEU A 106 -19.76 -30.08 -10.36
CA LEU A 106 -18.59 -29.25 -10.10
C LEU A 106 -18.24 -28.59 -11.44
N GLY A 107 -18.63 -27.32 -11.59
CA GLY A 107 -18.20 -26.51 -12.73
C GLY A 107 -16.69 -26.28 -12.70
N ASP A 108 -16.22 -25.24 -13.39
CA ASP A 108 -14.82 -24.86 -13.32
C ASP A 108 -14.45 -24.44 -11.88
N LEU A 109 -13.76 -25.34 -11.18
CA LEU A 109 -13.29 -25.14 -9.81
C LEU A 109 -12.01 -24.32 -9.76
N THR A 110 -11.43 -23.92 -10.90
CA THR A 110 -10.35 -22.94 -10.96
C THR A 110 -10.82 -21.72 -10.19
N TYR A 111 -9.93 -21.17 -9.37
CA TYR A 111 -10.25 -20.01 -8.54
C TYR A 111 -10.62 -18.82 -9.47
N LYS A 112 -11.92 -18.58 -9.64
CA LYS A 112 -12.45 -17.55 -10.55
C LYS A 112 -12.60 -16.18 -9.90
N ARG A 113 -12.52 -16.12 -8.57
CA ARG A 113 -12.84 -14.91 -7.81
C ARG A 113 -11.70 -13.89 -7.77
N LYS A 114 -10.84 -13.84 -8.80
CA LYS A 114 -9.71 -12.91 -8.82
C LYS A 114 -10.21 -11.46 -8.76
N ALA A 115 -11.17 -11.11 -9.61
CA ALA A 115 -11.70 -9.75 -9.67
C ALA A 115 -12.42 -9.36 -8.37
N GLU A 116 -13.19 -10.28 -7.81
CA GLU A 116 -13.93 -10.13 -6.56
C GLU A 116 -12.97 -9.97 -5.37
N HIS A 117 -11.90 -10.77 -5.29
CA HIS A 117 -10.93 -10.63 -4.21
C HIS A 117 -9.97 -9.45 -4.38
N LEU A 118 -9.71 -9.00 -5.62
CA LEU A 118 -9.07 -7.70 -5.84
C LEU A 118 -9.98 -6.56 -5.38
N SER A 119 -11.29 -6.65 -5.61
CA SER A 119 -12.28 -5.69 -5.10
C SER A 119 -12.35 -5.73 -3.58
N LEU A 120 -12.35 -6.92 -2.98
CA LEU A 120 -12.30 -7.11 -1.52
C LEU A 120 -11.01 -6.53 -0.92
N LEU A 121 -9.86 -6.71 -1.58
CA LEU A 121 -8.61 -6.07 -1.16
C LEU A 121 -8.72 -4.54 -1.22
N TRP A 122 -9.32 -4.00 -2.28
CA TRP A 122 -9.59 -2.56 -2.41
C TRP A 122 -10.48 -2.03 -1.28
N GLU A 123 -11.57 -2.73 -0.95
CA GLU A 123 -12.46 -2.40 0.16
C GLU A 123 -11.76 -2.45 1.51
N GLY A 124 -10.94 -3.49 1.75
CA GLY A 124 -10.12 -3.61 2.96
C GLY A 124 -9.14 -2.44 3.10
N LEU A 125 -8.51 -2.03 2.00
CA LEU A 125 -7.61 -0.89 1.95
C LEU A 125 -8.35 0.44 2.22
N LEU A 126 -9.52 0.65 1.63
CA LEU A 126 -10.35 1.85 1.87
C LEU A 126 -10.87 1.93 3.31
N SER A 127 -11.33 0.82 3.86
CA SER A 127 -11.91 0.78 5.21
C SER A 127 -10.85 0.75 6.32
N GLY A 128 -9.60 0.38 6.00
CA GLY A 128 -8.59 0.07 7.00
C GLY A 128 -8.83 -1.25 7.74
N ASP A 129 -9.77 -2.10 7.27
CA ASP A 129 -10.04 -3.38 7.90
C ASP A 129 -8.94 -4.40 7.58
N ARG A 130 -8.10 -4.64 8.59
CA ARG A 130 -6.95 -5.56 8.51
C ARG A 130 -7.36 -6.98 8.21
N TRP A 131 -8.54 -7.38 8.68
CA TRP A 131 -9.02 -8.72 8.43
C TRP A 131 -9.37 -8.92 6.96
N THR A 132 -10.19 -8.02 6.40
CA THR A 132 -10.56 -8.03 4.98
C THR A 132 -9.33 -8.00 4.08
N MET A 133 -8.33 -7.15 4.38
CA MET A 133 -7.06 -7.13 3.65
C MET A 133 -6.32 -8.47 3.73
N SER A 134 -6.12 -9.01 4.94
CA SER A 134 -5.39 -10.27 5.13
C SER A 134 -6.06 -11.44 4.40
N LYS A 135 -7.39 -11.53 4.52
CA LYS A 135 -8.21 -12.53 3.85
C LYS A 135 -8.09 -12.41 2.33
N ALA A 136 -8.24 -11.20 1.78
CA ALA A 136 -8.15 -10.98 0.34
C ALA A 136 -6.77 -11.37 -0.21
N ILE A 137 -5.68 -10.94 0.45
CA ILE A 137 -4.31 -11.30 0.06
C ILE A 137 -4.10 -12.81 0.11
N ALA A 138 -4.52 -13.47 1.19
CA ALA A 138 -4.40 -14.92 1.33
C ALA A 138 -5.14 -15.68 0.23
N LEU A 139 -6.37 -15.24 -0.08
CA LEU A 139 -7.17 -15.83 -1.15
C LEU A 139 -6.51 -15.63 -2.51
N LEU A 140 -6.03 -14.42 -2.82
CA LEU A 140 -5.39 -14.09 -4.10
C LEU A 140 -4.12 -14.93 -4.31
N LEU A 141 -3.26 -15.04 -3.29
CA LEU A 141 -2.04 -15.86 -3.34
C LEU A 141 -2.37 -17.35 -3.54
N LYS A 142 -3.31 -17.88 -2.76
CA LYS A 142 -3.78 -19.27 -2.91
C LYS A 142 -4.40 -19.52 -4.28
N GLY A 143 -5.05 -18.51 -4.85
CA GLY A 143 -5.62 -18.51 -6.18
C GLY A 143 -4.59 -18.46 -7.32
N GLY A 144 -3.29 -18.40 -7.00
CA GLY A 144 -2.21 -18.30 -7.99
C GLY A 144 -2.09 -16.92 -8.64
N VAL A 145 -2.72 -15.89 -8.05
CA VAL A 145 -2.54 -14.51 -8.54
C VAL A 145 -1.08 -14.11 -8.29
N PRO A 146 -0.36 -13.62 -9.32
CA PRO A 146 1.02 -13.18 -9.14
C PRO A 146 1.11 -12.12 -8.06
N GLU A 147 2.04 -12.31 -7.12
CA GLU A 147 2.21 -11.39 -5.97
C GLU A 147 2.43 -9.94 -6.41
N GLY A 148 3.15 -9.74 -7.51
CA GLY A 148 3.38 -8.41 -8.10
C GLY A 148 2.09 -7.67 -8.43
N GLU A 149 1.02 -8.37 -8.82
CA GLU A 149 -0.28 -7.75 -9.11
C GLU A 149 -1.00 -7.30 -7.83
N ILE A 150 -0.89 -8.09 -6.76
CA ILE A 150 -1.43 -7.73 -5.43
C ILE A 150 -0.71 -6.48 -4.90
N VAL A 151 0.63 -6.47 -5.00
CA VAL A 151 1.46 -5.32 -4.62
C VAL A 151 1.11 -4.09 -5.46
N GLU A 152 0.82 -4.26 -6.75
CA GLU A 152 0.39 -3.15 -7.62
C GLU A 152 -0.89 -2.49 -7.13
N LEU A 153 -1.89 -3.29 -6.73
CA LEU A 153 -3.14 -2.76 -6.23
C LEU A 153 -2.93 -2.00 -4.91
N ILE A 154 -2.12 -2.55 -4.00
CA ILE A 154 -1.76 -1.89 -2.73
C ILE A 154 -1.04 -0.57 -3.01
N LEU A 155 -0.07 -0.55 -3.92
CA LEU A 155 0.67 0.66 -4.31
C LEU A 155 -0.23 1.69 -4.99
N ARG A 156 -1.17 1.27 -5.85
CA ARG A 156 -2.15 2.14 -6.50
C ARG A 156 -3.08 2.79 -5.49
N HIS A 157 -3.61 2.00 -4.57
CA HIS A 157 -4.42 2.52 -3.47
C HIS A 157 -3.60 3.54 -2.68
N LEU A 158 -2.42 3.14 -2.21
CA LEU A 158 -1.54 4.02 -1.48
C LEU A 158 -1.28 5.33 -2.23
N GLY A 159 -0.83 5.26 -3.48
CA GLY A 159 -0.59 6.43 -4.31
C GLY A 159 -1.80 7.37 -4.39
N ARG A 160 -3.02 6.85 -4.49
CA ARG A 160 -4.22 7.70 -4.58
C ARG A 160 -4.61 8.37 -3.27
N HIS A 161 -4.29 7.78 -2.12
CA HIS A 161 -4.82 8.21 -0.81
C HIS A 161 -3.76 8.80 0.12
N ILE A 162 -2.49 8.44 -0.04
CA ILE A 162 -1.45 8.74 0.95
C ILE A 162 -1.21 10.25 1.11
N ALA A 163 -1.44 11.04 0.06
CA ALA A 163 -1.32 12.51 0.11
C ALA A 163 -2.53 13.21 0.75
N SER A 164 -3.71 12.55 0.83
CA SER A 164 -4.95 13.14 1.33
C SER A 164 -5.35 12.66 2.73
N SER A 165 -5.14 11.38 3.07
CA SER A 165 -5.55 10.79 4.36
C SER A 165 -4.47 10.78 5.44
N HIS A 166 -3.19 10.64 5.08
CA HIS A 166 -2.10 10.37 6.05
C HIS A 166 -1.25 11.59 6.42
N GLY A 167 -1.46 12.74 5.75
CA GLY A 167 -0.82 14.00 6.12
C GLY A 167 0.72 13.94 6.13
N SER A 168 1.35 14.42 7.21
CA SER A 168 2.81 14.45 7.39
C SER A 168 3.44 13.09 7.69
N GLU A 169 2.67 12.14 8.25
CA GLU A 169 3.15 10.80 8.64
C GLU A 169 3.28 9.85 7.46
N ALA A 170 2.81 10.30 6.33
CA ALA A 170 2.59 9.53 5.14
C ALA A 170 3.89 9.07 4.46
N GLY A 171 5.07 9.47 4.92
CA GLY A 171 6.37 8.87 4.54
C GLY A 171 6.65 7.58 5.34
N TRP A 172 6.27 7.54 6.62
CA TRP A 172 6.42 6.36 7.48
C TRP A 172 5.63 5.16 6.97
N ASP A 173 4.43 5.41 6.46
CA ASP A 173 3.56 4.38 5.91
C ASP A 173 4.15 3.75 4.64
N VAL A 174 4.80 4.56 3.81
CA VAL A 174 5.56 4.09 2.64
C VAL A 174 6.74 3.25 3.08
N ALA A 175 7.54 3.76 4.02
CA ALA A 175 8.69 3.03 4.54
C ALA A 175 8.26 1.70 5.17
N ARG A 176 7.14 1.66 5.90
CA ARG A 176 6.58 0.43 6.48
C ARG A 176 6.07 -0.54 5.41
N LEU A 177 5.40 -0.06 4.36
CA LEU A 177 5.04 -0.88 3.21
C LEU A 177 6.29 -1.49 2.57
N MET A 178 7.28 -0.67 2.22
CA MET A 178 8.50 -1.12 1.56
C MET A 178 9.31 -2.08 2.42
N ASN A 179 9.46 -1.78 3.71
CA ASN A 179 10.13 -2.66 4.65
C ASN A 179 9.36 -3.98 4.82
N GLY A 180 8.03 -3.93 4.94
CA GLY A 180 7.19 -5.12 5.01
C GLY A 180 7.34 -6.01 3.77
N LEU A 181 7.34 -5.42 2.58
CA LEU A 181 7.54 -6.16 1.33
C LEU A 181 8.96 -6.73 1.21
N SER A 182 9.99 -5.91 1.47
CA SER A 182 11.40 -6.29 1.34
C SER A 182 11.87 -7.29 2.40
N VAL A 183 11.53 -7.07 3.67
CA VAL A 183 11.80 -8.02 4.74
C VAL A 183 11.00 -9.30 4.51
N GLY A 184 9.73 -9.15 4.11
CA GLY A 184 8.86 -10.29 3.81
C GLY A 184 9.43 -11.25 2.77
N ARG A 185 10.27 -10.80 1.83
CA ARG A 185 10.87 -11.67 0.80
C ARG A 185 11.78 -12.76 1.38
N ARG A 186 12.24 -12.57 2.62
CA ARG A 186 13.03 -13.56 3.36
C ARG A 186 12.18 -14.70 3.92
N TYR A 187 10.86 -14.54 3.95
CA TYR A 187 9.90 -15.47 4.52
C TYR A 187 9.09 -16.18 3.44
N LYS A 188 8.50 -17.33 3.79
CA LYS A 188 7.65 -18.15 2.92
C LYS A 188 6.30 -18.40 3.58
N ASP A 189 5.35 -18.90 2.80
CA ASP A 189 4.06 -19.40 3.27
C ASP A 189 3.32 -18.41 4.20
N ALA A 190 2.96 -18.85 5.41
CA ALA A 190 2.21 -18.05 6.38
C ALA A 190 2.97 -16.78 6.83
N ASP A 191 4.29 -16.86 6.97
CA ASP A 191 5.11 -15.72 7.38
C ASP A 191 5.20 -14.66 6.27
N ARG A 192 5.21 -15.09 5.00
CA ARG A 192 5.13 -14.18 3.84
C ARG A 192 3.79 -13.45 3.81
N LEU A 193 2.70 -14.15 4.10
CA LEU A 193 1.36 -13.56 4.20
C LEU A 193 1.28 -12.49 5.30
N ILE A 194 1.88 -12.73 6.46
CA ILE A 194 1.92 -11.75 7.56
C ILE A 194 2.66 -10.49 7.12
N ALA A 195 3.80 -10.64 6.44
CA ALA A 195 4.57 -9.52 5.94
C ALA A 195 3.79 -8.69 4.90
N MET A 196 3.12 -9.35 3.94
CA MET A 196 2.28 -8.68 2.96
C MET A 196 1.08 -7.97 3.59
N THR A 197 0.41 -8.61 4.54
CA THR A 197 -0.73 -8.03 5.27
C THR A 197 -0.30 -6.80 6.05
N THR A 198 0.85 -6.86 6.73
CA THR A 198 1.42 -5.74 7.49
C THR A 198 1.73 -4.56 6.56
N ALA A 199 2.27 -4.87 5.38
CA ALA A 199 2.58 -3.86 4.36
C ALA A 199 1.28 -3.21 3.83
N ALA A 200 0.25 -4.00 3.53
CA ALA A 200 -1.07 -3.50 3.13
C ALA A 200 -1.74 -2.63 4.20
N CYS A 201 -1.61 -3.00 5.48
CA CYS A 201 -2.15 -2.21 6.59
C CYS A 201 -1.52 -0.81 6.67
N ALA A 202 -0.21 -0.71 6.44
CA ALA A 202 0.47 0.58 6.36
C ALA A 202 -0.06 1.42 5.18
N ALA A 203 -0.59 0.77 4.15
CA ALA A 203 -1.09 1.45 2.97
C ALA A 203 -2.58 1.86 3.03
N SER A 204 -3.33 1.41 4.03
CA SER A 204 -4.80 1.55 4.10
C SER A 204 -5.28 2.90 4.64
N GLY A 205 -6.40 3.44 4.15
CA GLY A 205 -7.03 4.63 4.73
C GLY A 205 -8.23 5.19 3.94
N GLY A 206 -9.18 5.81 4.66
CA GLY A 206 -10.53 6.10 4.15
C GLY A 206 -10.80 7.49 3.52
N ALA A 207 -9.86 8.14 2.86
CA ALA A 207 -10.14 9.44 2.19
C ALA A 207 -10.30 9.31 0.68
N ALA A 208 -11.15 10.15 0.08
CA ALA A 208 -11.63 10.11 -1.31
C ALA A 208 -10.57 9.74 -2.37
N GLU A 209 -10.99 8.91 -3.32
CA GLU A 209 -10.23 8.63 -4.55
C GLU A 209 -9.86 9.95 -5.23
N ARG A 210 -8.57 10.29 -5.21
CA ARG A 210 -8.04 11.39 -6.00
C ARG A 210 -8.18 11.03 -7.48
N LEU A 211 -8.53 12.01 -8.30
CA LEU A 211 -8.54 11.85 -9.76
C LEU A 211 -7.16 11.42 -10.25
N GLU A 212 -7.14 10.58 -11.28
CA GLU A 212 -5.92 10.15 -11.94
C GLU A 212 -5.11 11.35 -12.44
N VAL A 213 -3.80 11.32 -12.19
CA VAL A 213 -2.88 12.33 -12.72
C VAL A 213 -2.68 12.04 -14.19
N VAL A 214 -3.01 12.99 -15.05
CA VAL A 214 -2.82 12.89 -16.50
C VAL A 214 -1.66 13.78 -16.96
N PRO A 215 -0.86 13.36 -17.95
CA PRO A 215 0.28 14.15 -18.40
C PRO A 215 -0.17 15.49 -19.01
N LEU A 216 0.76 16.41 -19.14
CA LEU A 216 0.54 17.64 -19.91
C LEU A 216 0.48 17.30 -21.41
N PRO A 217 -0.38 17.99 -22.19
CA PRO A 217 -0.46 17.77 -23.64
C PRO A 217 0.83 18.23 -24.33
N GLU A 218 1.25 17.52 -25.37
CA GLU A 218 2.42 17.88 -26.17
C GLU A 218 2.25 19.25 -26.90
N PRO A 219 3.35 19.99 -27.13
CA PRO A 219 4.74 19.65 -26.81
C PRO A 219 5.15 20.06 -25.39
N VAL A 220 5.87 19.18 -24.69
CA VAL A 220 6.50 19.46 -23.39
C VAL A 220 7.92 18.93 -23.41
N ALA A 221 8.85 19.69 -22.80
CA ALA A 221 10.27 19.33 -22.73
C ALA A 221 10.80 19.57 -21.31
N TRP A 222 11.83 18.81 -20.93
CA TRP A 222 12.44 18.85 -19.60
C TRP A 222 12.84 20.27 -19.15
N GLU A 223 13.38 21.07 -20.08
CA GLU A 223 13.87 22.42 -19.85
C GLU A 223 12.77 23.37 -19.34
N ASN A 224 11.51 23.04 -19.59
CA ASN A 224 10.35 23.76 -19.07
C ASN A 224 9.84 23.15 -17.75
N ILE A 225 9.85 21.82 -17.63
CA ILE A 225 9.32 21.10 -16.48
C ILE A 225 10.10 21.44 -15.20
N GLU A 226 11.43 21.44 -15.26
CA GLU A 226 12.30 21.64 -14.11
C GLU A 226 12.07 23.03 -13.44
N PRO A 227 12.07 24.17 -14.18
CA PRO A 227 11.69 25.47 -13.61
C PRO A 227 10.26 25.53 -13.05
N TRP A 228 9.30 24.87 -13.68
CA TRP A 228 7.91 24.84 -13.20
C TRP A 228 7.80 24.15 -11.85
N ILE A 229 8.48 23.02 -11.66
CA ILE A 229 8.49 22.30 -10.39
C ILE A 229 9.08 23.17 -9.28
N ARG A 230 10.21 23.85 -9.52
CA ARG A 230 10.81 24.78 -8.54
C ARG A 230 9.85 25.93 -8.18
N SER A 231 9.17 26.49 -9.18
CA SER A 231 8.18 27.56 -8.95
C SER A 231 6.99 27.07 -8.13
N PHE A 232 6.39 25.94 -8.51
CA PHE A 232 5.24 25.39 -7.80
C PHE A 232 5.60 24.89 -6.40
N SER A 233 6.84 24.43 -6.20
CA SER A 233 7.42 24.11 -4.89
C SER A 233 7.44 25.34 -3.99
N ARG A 234 7.98 26.46 -4.47
CA ARG A 234 8.00 27.74 -3.77
C ARG A 234 6.59 28.20 -3.36
N ASP A 235 5.61 27.99 -4.23
CA ASP A 235 4.24 28.47 -4.05
C ASP A 235 3.32 27.51 -3.27
N GLY A 236 3.79 26.32 -2.90
CA GLY A 236 2.96 25.37 -2.16
C GLY A 236 1.96 24.58 -3.02
N HIS A 237 2.18 24.45 -4.33
CA HIS A 237 1.22 23.88 -5.29
C HIS A 237 1.49 22.41 -5.64
N SER A 238 1.31 21.53 -4.67
CA SER A 238 1.59 20.08 -4.77
C SER A 238 0.98 19.37 -5.99
N GLY A 239 -0.29 19.62 -6.32
CA GLY A 239 -0.94 19.00 -7.48
C GLY A 239 -0.36 19.43 -8.84
N ARG A 240 0.27 20.62 -8.91
CA ARG A 240 0.95 21.07 -10.14
C ARG A 240 2.32 20.41 -10.29
N ILE A 241 3.06 20.29 -9.18
CA ILE A 241 4.36 19.60 -9.11
C ILE A 241 4.18 18.14 -9.52
N GLU A 242 3.21 17.45 -8.94
CA GLU A 242 2.90 16.07 -9.25
C GLU A 242 2.62 15.85 -10.74
N ARG A 243 1.82 16.73 -11.36
CA ARG A 243 1.52 16.65 -12.80
C ARG A 243 2.77 16.88 -13.67
N CYS A 244 3.66 17.79 -13.27
CA CYS A 244 4.92 18.03 -13.94
C CYS A 244 5.86 16.82 -13.85
N LEU A 245 5.98 16.22 -12.67
CA LEU A 245 6.78 15.01 -12.45
C LEU A 245 6.22 13.84 -13.27
N PHE A 246 4.90 13.64 -13.26
CA PHE A 246 4.24 12.59 -14.05
C PHE A 246 4.49 12.76 -15.55
N THR A 247 4.43 14.02 -16.03
CA THR A 247 4.75 14.33 -17.43
C THR A 247 6.21 14.00 -17.77
N ALA A 248 7.18 14.40 -16.95
CA ALA A 248 8.59 14.09 -17.19
C ALA A 248 8.85 12.58 -17.28
N TYR A 249 8.21 11.79 -16.41
CA TYR A 249 8.31 10.34 -16.47
C TYR A 249 7.77 9.77 -17.78
N THR A 250 6.60 10.22 -18.23
CA THR A 250 6.02 9.74 -19.51
C THR A 250 6.89 10.09 -20.72
N LEU A 251 7.73 11.12 -20.61
CA LEU A 251 8.70 11.50 -21.64
C LEU A 251 10.03 10.70 -21.56
N GLY A 252 10.19 9.83 -20.57
CA GLY A 252 11.42 9.05 -20.35
C GLY A 252 12.50 9.79 -19.57
N ASP A 253 12.21 10.97 -19.00
CA ASP A 253 13.16 11.79 -18.23
C ASP A 253 13.25 11.39 -16.75
N ALA A 254 12.93 10.13 -16.41
CA ALA A 254 12.84 9.65 -15.03
C ALA A 254 14.15 9.85 -14.23
N ASP A 255 15.30 9.65 -14.88
CA ASP A 255 16.62 9.79 -14.25
C ASP A 255 16.93 11.24 -13.83
N LYS A 256 16.33 12.22 -14.53
CA LYS A 256 16.51 13.65 -14.22
C LYS A 256 15.66 14.10 -13.03
N ILE A 257 14.58 13.37 -12.74
CA ILE A 257 13.66 13.68 -11.63
C ILE A 257 14.35 13.52 -10.27
N LEU A 258 15.23 12.54 -10.13
CA LEU A 258 15.87 12.23 -8.84
C LEU A 258 16.70 13.41 -8.31
N SER A 259 17.52 14.03 -9.16
CA SER A 259 18.32 15.20 -8.78
C SER A 259 17.45 16.37 -8.33
N LEU A 260 16.31 16.59 -9.01
CA LEU A 260 15.36 17.63 -8.64
C LEU A 260 14.63 17.33 -7.33
N LEU A 261 14.28 16.06 -7.07
CA LEU A 261 13.70 15.67 -5.79
C LEU A 261 14.69 15.82 -4.64
N LEU A 262 15.96 15.45 -4.85
CA LEU A 262 17.05 15.66 -3.89
C LEU A 262 17.30 17.15 -3.64
N GLU A 263 17.32 17.98 -4.68
CA GLU A 263 17.40 19.43 -4.55
C GLU A 263 16.21 19.99 -3.78
N CYS A 264 14.99 19.54 -4.10
CA CYS A 264 13.85 19.98 -3.35
C CYS A 264 13.92 19.49 -1.89
N THR A 265 14.48 18.30 -1.61
CA THR A 265 14.65 17.84 -0.22
C THR A 265 15.54 18.71 0.65
N VAL A 266 16.37 19.58 0.07
CA VAL A 266 17.26 20.51 0.82
C VAL A 266 16.74 21.95 0.92
N GLU A 267 15.62 22.30 0.29
CA GLU A 267 15.01 23.64 0.34
C GLU A 267 14.09 23.83 1.58
N PRO A 268 14.06 24.98 2.28
CA PRO A 268 13.36 25.16 3.56
C PRO A 268 11.82 25.15 3.50
N HIS A 269 11.23 24.90 2.33
CA HIS A 269 9.79 24.67 2.16
C HIS A 269 9.47 23.18 1.97
N PHE A 270 10.51 22.36 2.04
CA PHE A 270 10.49 20.93 1.91
C PHE A 270 10.97 20.30 3.24
N ILE A 271 10.04 19.59 3.88
CA ILE A 271 10.27 18.39 4.72
C ILE A 271 10.61 18.55 6.22
N GLY A 272 9.92 17.73 7.03
CA GLY A 272 10.48 17.10 8.23
C GLY A 272 11.61 16.16 7.84
N PHE A 273 12.81 16.73 7.73
CA PHE A 273 14.00 16.32 6.97
C PHE A 273 14.45 14.82 7.00
N PRO A 274 14.29 14.03 8.08
CA PRO A 274 14.87 12.68 8.11
C PRO A 274 14.05 11.60 7.36
N ASP A 275 12.72 11.64 7.46
CA ASP A 275 11.88 10.48 7.18
C ASP A 275 11.74 10.20 5.67
N ASN A 276 11.87 11.25 4.85
CA ASN A 276 11.65 11.17 3.41
C ASN A 276 12.87 10.69 2.62
N LEU A 277 14.10 11.01 3.07
CA LEU A 277 15.34 10.49 2.48
C LEU A 277 15.48 8.98 2.74
N ILE A 278 15.12 8.56 3.96
CA ILE A 278 15.01 7.15 4.33
C ILE A 278 14.00 6.42 3.42
N SER A 279 12.83 7.03 3.18
CA SER A 279 11.78 6.46 2.32
C SER A 279 12.19 6.34 0.85
N LEU A 280 13.00 7.28 0.31
CA LEU A 280 13.51 7.24 -1.06
C LEU A 280 14.56 6.14 -1.28
N GLY A 281 15.42 5.88 -0.29
CA GLY A 281 16.44 4.83 -0.36
C GLY A 281 15.87 3.41 -0.42
N TYR A 282 14.66 3.18 0.11
CA TYR A 282 14.01 1.86 0.10
C TYR A 282 13.29 1.50 -1.21
N LEU A 283 13.16 2.45 -2.16
CA LEU A 283 12.26 2.37 -3.31
C LEU A 283 12.89 1.87 -4.63
N SER A 284 14.13 1.40 -4.60
CA SER A 284 14.87 1.00 -5.81
C SER A 284 14.44 -0.34 -6.44
N GLU A 285 13.20 -0.82 -6.24
CA GLU A 285 12.72 -2.06 -6.85
C GLU A 285 11.38 -1.90 -7.59
N GLU A 286 11.45 -2.10 -8.90
CA GLU A 286 10.45 -2.35 -9.97
C GLU A 286 9.08 -1.63 -10.01
N LYS A 287 8.61 -0.93 -8.97
CA LYS A 287 7.31 -0.22 -8.96
C LYS A 287 7.35 1.19 -8.33
N ALA A 288 8.45 1.91 -8.54
CA ALA A 288 8.75 3.20 -7.89
C ALA A 288 7.91 4.40 -8.36
N PHE A 289 7.31 4.36 -9.55
CA PHE A 289 6.86 5.58 -10.23
C PHE A 289 5.66 6.26 -9.58
N GLU A 290 4.57 5.54 -9.29
CA GLU A 290 3.38 6.13 -8.63
C GLU A 290 3.69 6.71 -7.25
N LEU A 291 4.69 6.15 -6.57
CA LEU A 291 5.08 6.54 -5.23
C LEU A 291 6.02 7.76 -5.22
N VAL A 292 6.92 7.85 -6.21
CA VAL A 292 7.77 9.03 -6.45
C VAL A 292 6.93 10.27 -6.76
N PHE A 293 5.86 10.15 -7.56
CA PHE A 293 4.94 11.27 -7.83
C PHE A 293 4.22 11.76 -6.57
N ASN A 294 3.78 10.82 -5.72
CA ASN A 294 3.06 11.14 -4.49
C ASN A 294 3.95 11.66 -3.37
N LEU A 295 5.19 11.18 -3.27
CA LEU A 295 6.20 11.79 -2.42
C LEU A 295 6.43 13.24 -2.88
N GLY A 296 6.69 13.49 -4.17
CA GLY A 296 6.79 14.85 -4.74
C GLY A 296 5.67 15.81 -4.35
N ALA A 297 4.41 15.33 -4.31
CA ALA A 297 3.25 16.12 -3.89
C ALA A 297 3.25 16.44 -2.37
N LYS A 298 3.66 15.51 -1.51
CA LYS A 298 3.69 15.67 -0.04
C LYS A 298 4.84 16.50 0.47
N LEU A 299 5.94 16.52 -0.28
CA LEU A 299 7.09 17.34 0.08
C LEU A 299 6.74 18.85 0.06
N VAL A 300 5.52 19.21 -0.39
CA VAL A 300 4.96 20.57 -0.46
C VAL A 300 3.65 20.72 0.33
N GLY A 301 3.78 20.95 1.65
CA GLY A 301 2.80 21.64 2.52
C GLY A 301 2.07 20.76 3.55
N ARG A 302 1.94 21.07 4.85
CA ARG A 302 2.11 22.29 5.69
C ARG A 302 2.74 21.94 7.07
N ARG A 303 3.23 22.93 7.83
CA ARG A 303 3.31 22.87 9.32
C ARG A 303 2.13 23.59 9.99
N ARG A 304 1.72 23.06 11.14
CA ARG A 304 0.65 23.57 12.02
C ARG A 304 1.29 24.38 13.17
N GLY A 305 0.95 25.67 13.31
CA GLY A 305 1.09 26.40 14.58
C GLY A 305 2.16 27.52 14.77
N GLU A 306 3.08 27.83 13.84
CA GLU A 306 4.18 28.78 14.15
C GLU A 306 4.09 30.21 13.53
N PRO A 307 4.57 31.27 14.21
CA PRO A 307 4.50 32.66 13.72
C PRO A 307 5.56 33.01 12.66
N GLN A 308 5.14 33.75 11.63
CA GLN A 308 5.89 34.15 10.42
C GLN A 308 7.27 34.83 10.61
N ARG A 309 7.63 35.28 11.82
CA ARG A 309 8.86 36.07 12.07
C ARG A 309 10.15 35.25 12.02
N PHE A 310 10.16 34.05 12.61
CA PHE A 310 11.36 33.18 12.64
C PHE A 310 11.78 32.73 11.23
N ARG A 311 10.80 32.51 10.35
CA ARG A 311 11.02 32.13 8.94
C ARG A 311 11.71 33.24 8.13
N ARG A 312 11.33 34.50 8.36
CA ARG A 312 11.91 35.64 7.64
C ARG A 312 13.35 35.88 8.07
N ASP A 313 13.64 35.73 9.36
CA ASP A 313 14.96 36.01 9.91
C ASP A 313 15.97 34.92 9.45
N ALA A 314 15.57 33.65 9.38
CA ALA A 314 16.39 32.56 8.81
C ALA A 314 16.71 32.75 7.30
N ILE A 315 15.76 33.25 6.51
CA ILE A 315 15.96 33.54 5.08
C ILE A 315 16.98 34.66 4.87
N GLY A 316 17.00 35.65 5.77
CA GLY A 316 18.02 36.71 5.77
C GLY A 316 19.41 36.12 5.98
N ILE A 317 19.58 35.35 7.06
CA ILE A 317 20.86 34.74 7.46
C ILE A 317 21.41 33.83 6.34
N MET A 318 20.57 33.01 5.72
CA MET A 318 21.00 32.08 4.66
C MET A 318 21.50 32.78 3.39
N ARG A 319 20.84 33.88 2.98
CA ARG A 319 21.28 34.65 1.80
C ARG A 319 22.64 35.30 2.03
N ASP A 320 22.88 35.77 3.24
CA ASP A 320 24.16 36.37 3.61
C ASP A 320 25.27 35.30 3.57
N LYS A 321 25.00 34.08 4.05
CA LYS A 321 25.97 32.96 4.07
C LYS A 321 26.28 32.34 2.72
N LEU A 322 25.31 32.25 1.81
CA LEU A 322 25.56 31.72 0.46
C LEU A 322 26.55 32.60 -0.31
N ASN A 323 26.45 33.93 -0.18
CA ASN A 323 27.41 34.85 -0.78
C ASN A 323 28.83 34.71 -0.19
N GLU A 324 28.95 34.32 1.08
CA GLU A 324 30.24 34.07 1.74
C GLU A 324 30.91 32.78 1.25
N LEU A 325 30.12 31.75 0.91
CA LEU A 325 30.60 30.45 0.42
C LEU A 325 31.04 30.52 -1.05
N ASP A 326 30.35 31.30 -1.89
CA ASP A 326 30.73 31.51 -3.30
C ASP A 326 32.01 32.35 -3.47
N ALA A 327 32.45 33.04 -2.42
CA ALA A 327 33.64 33.92 -2.42
C ALA A 327 34.89 33.30 -1.76
N GLY A 328 34.80 32.07 -1.25
CA GLY A 328 35.86 31.44 -0.46
C GLY A 328 36.71 30.44 -1.23
N ASP A 329 38.02 30.44 -0.99
CA ASP A 329 38.90 29.33 -1.40
C ASP A 329 38.66 28.13 -0.49
N ASN A 330 38.06 27.07 -1.06
CA ASN A 330 37.88 25.76 -0.42
C ASN A 330 39.24 25.11 -0.17
N THR A 331 39.85 25.45 0.96
CA THR A 331 41.11 24.86 1.40
C THR A 331 40.79 23.87 2.51
N PRO A 332 41.03 22.57 2.34
CA PRO A 332 40.70 21.57 3.35
C PRO A 332 41.42 21.86 4.68
N THR A 333 40.66 21.97 5.76
CA THR A 333 41.17 22.05 7.13
C THR A 333 40.61 20.91 7.99
N ASP A 334 41.15 20.75 9.20
CA ASP A 334 40.77 19.68 10.12
C ASP A 334 39.30 19.83 10.57
N TYR A 335 38.47 18.82 10.32
CA TYR A 335 37.03 18.83 10.63
C TYR A 335 36.78 18.60 12.13
N ASP A 336 36.31 19.64 12.83
CA ASP A 336 35.89 19.56 14.23
C ASP A 336 34.40 19.16 14.34
N GLU A 337 34.17 17.85 14.37
CA GLU A 337 32.83 17.24 14.43
C GLU A 337 32.06 17.63 15.70
N ASP A 338 32.72 17.75 16.85
CA ASP A 338 32.10 18.10 18.12
C ASP A 338 31.57 19.54 18.12
N SER A 339 32.33 20.46 17.49
CA SER A 339 31.90 21.84 17.29
C SER A 339 30.71 21.93 16.34
N PHE A 340 30.71 21.15 15.25
CA PHE A 340 29.60 21.06 14.31
C PHE A 340 28.32 20.52 14.97
N VAL A 341 28.44 19.46 15.78
CA VAL A 341 27.32 18.91 16.58
C VAL A 341 26.79 19.93 17.60
N SER A 342 27.67 20.65 18.29
CA SER A 342 27.32 21.71 19.25
C SER A 342 26.57 22.88 18.58
N ALA A 343 26.92 23.20 17.33
CA ALA A 343 26.23 24.20 16.53
C ALA A 343 24.82 23.73 16.10
N LEU A 344 24.70 22.50 15.60
CA LEU A 344 23.43 21.92 15.13
C LEU A 344 22.41 21.68 16.24
N THR A 345 22.88 21.43 17.46
CA THR A 345 22.01 21.22 18.63
C THR A 345 21.65 22.50 19.37
N SER A 346 22.14 23.66 18.92
CA SER A 346 21.88 24.95 19.54
C SER A 346 20.42 25.38 19.37
N VAL A 347 19.88 26.09 20.39
CA VAL A 347 18.61 26.82 20.29
C VAL A 347 18.75 28.18 19.60
N ASP A 348 20.00 28.62 19.35
CA ASP A 348 20.31 29.82 18.59
C ASP A 348 20.48 29.47 17.11
N ILE A 349 19.55 29.94 16.29
CA ILE A 349 19.52 29.67 14.86
C ILE A 349 20.76 30.21 14.13
N GLN A 350 21.31 31.34 14.56
CA GLN A 350 22.51 31.91 13.93
C GLN A 350 23.70 30.97 14.09
N LYS A 351 23.85 30.41 15.30
CA LYS A 351 24.93 29.48 15.63
C LYS A 351 24.86 28.21 14.77
N SER A 352 23.66 27.71 14.48
CA SER A 352 23.50 26.54 13.61
C SER A 352 23.88 26.82 12.16
N PHE A 353 23.49 27.99 11.61
CA PHE A 353 23.87 28.38 10.24
C PHE A 353 25.36 28.65 10.12
N ASP A 354 25.98 29.28 11.12
CA ASP A 354 27.43 29.53 11.15
C ASP A 354 28.23 28.22 11.20
N GLY A 355 27.76 27.22 11.96
CA GLY A 355 28.40 25.90 12.03
C GLY A 355 28.41 25.15 10.71
N VAL A 356 27.29 25.19 9.97
CA VAL A 356 27.19 24.57 8.63
C VAL A 356 28.04 25.31 7.61
N ALA A 357 28.01 26.63 7.60
CA ALA A 357 28.82 27.43 6.69
C ALA A 357 30.33 27.22 6.93
N ALA A 358 30.75 27.15 8.20
CA ALA A 358 32.13 26.86 8.55
C ALA A 358 32.56 25.48 8.02
N ALA A 359 31.77 24.43 8.28
CA ALA A 359 32.10 23.07 7.84
C ALA A 359 32.19 22.95 6.31
N LEU A 360 31.33 23.65 5.57
CA LEU A 360 31.39 23.66 4.10
C LEU A 360 32.61 24.45 3.58
N LYS A 361 32.92 25.59 4.20
CA LYS A 361 34.08 26.42 3.83
C LYS A 361 35.42 25.73 4.09
N ASP A 362 35.47 24.91 5.15
CA ASP A 362 36.61 24.10 5.53
C ASP A 362 36.79 22.88 4.59
N GLY A 363 35.94 22.75 3.55
CA GLY A 363 36.06 21.75 2.51
C GLY A 363 35.64 20.35 2.97
N VAL A 364 34.84 20.24 4.03
CA VAL A 364 34.41 18.96 4.58
C VAL A 364 33.49 18.25 3.57
N PRO A 365 33.80 17.00 3.20
CA PRO A 365 32.96 16.24 2.29
C PRO A 365 31.51 16.13 2.79
N ILE A 366 30.56 16.30 1.87
CA ILE A 366 29.12 16.31 2.19
C ILE A 366 28.68 14.98 2.84
N ASP A 367 29.23 13.85 2.41
CA ASP A 367 28.96 12.53 2.97
C ASP A 367 29.43 12.40 4.44
N GLN A 368 30.49 13.10 4.83
CA GLN A 368 30.96 13.17 6.20
C GLN A 368 30.04 14.04 7.08
N LEU A 369 29.55 15.17 6.57
CA LEU A 369 28.56 16.00 7.27
C LEU A 369 27.22 15.28 7.47
N VAL A 370 26.75 14.59 6.43
CA VAL A 370 25.56 13.71 6.50
C VAL A 370 25.80 12.57 7.51
N SER A 371 27.02 12.03 7.50
CA SER A 371 27.63 11.16 8.52
C SER A 371 27.21 11.50 9.94
N THR A 372 27.72 12.67 10.35
CA THR A 372 27.57 13.24 11.68
C THR A 372 26.12 13.55 12.04
N VAL A 373 25.32 14.09 11.10
CA VAL A 373 23.91 14.42 11.36
C VAL A 373 23.08 13.16 11.63
N VAL A 374 23.34 12.07 10.91
CA VAL A 374 22.65 10.78 11.11
C VAL A 374 22.98 10.18 12.48
N ILE A 375 24.26 10.22 12.89
CA ILE A 375 24.69 9.74 14.21
C ILE A 375 24.09 10.60 15.34
N LEU A 376 24.12 11.92 15.20
CA LEU A 376 23.52 12.86 16.15
C LEU A 376 22.02 12.64 16.34
N ALA A 377 21.31 12.27 15.28
CA ALA A 377 19.89 11.94 15.34
C ALA A 377 19.61 10.60 16.04
N ALA A 378 20.57 9.66 16.02
CA ALA A 378 20.47 8.37 16.68
C ALA A 378 20.79 8.42 18.19
N ASP A 379 21.57 9.41 18.63
CA ASP A 379 21.95 9.65 20.04
C ASP A 379 20.90 10.45 20.85
N ARG A 380 19.82 10.93 20.20
CA ARG A 380 18.66 11.59 20.83
C ARG A 380 17.47 10.65 20.94
#